data_AF-A0A942IQP1-F1
#
_entry.id   AF-A0A942IQP1-F1
#
_cell.length_a   1.000
_cell.length_b   1.000
_cell.length_c   1.000
_cell.angle_alpha   90.00
_cell.angle_beta   90.00
_cell.angle_gamma   90.00
#
_symmetry.space_group_name_H-M   'P 1'
#
loop_
_entity.id
_entity.type
_entity.pdbx_description
1 polymer ?
#
loop_
_entity_poly.entity_id
_entity_poly.type
_entity_poly.pdbx_seq_one_letter_code
_entity_poly.pdbx_strand_id
1 'polypeptide(L)'
;MNITIQADKDNDQLYILFRENKELAGIAAETKKLADNLYLDVDSEGRLVGIEIWQASKTLGASIEDIGLDSLVGVAEAAKLFGVKKPNFIRDYVGKEDFPKPVAALASGRIWRLKDLEEYKAHSAKQSA
;
A
#
# COMPACT_ATOMS: atom_id res chain seq x y z
N MET A 1 -8.61 -8.63 -0.77
CA MET A 1 -7.29 -8.49 -0.10
C MET A 1 -7.05 -7.01 0.17
N ASN A 2 -7.30 -6.60 1.41
CA ASN A 2 -6.97 -5.27 1.87
C ASN A 2 -5.58 -5.33 2.51
N ILE A 3 -4.76 -4.30 2.29
CA ILE A 3 -3.47 -4.17 2.98
C ILE A 3 -3.60 -2.96 3.90
N THR A 4 -3.11 -3.02 5.13
CA THR A 4 -3.06 -1.87 6.06
C THR A 4 -1.64 -1.69 6.58
N ILE A 5 -1.11 -0.47 6.53
CA ILE A 5 0.21 -0.13 7.10
C ILE A 5 -0.08 0.69 8.33
N GLN A 6 0.57 0.33 9.43
CA GLN A 6 0.57 1.09 10.66
C GLN A 6 2.00 1.46 10.99
N ALA A 7 2.22 2.71 11.30
CA ALA A 7 3.51 3.26 11.69
C ALA A 7 3.45 3.64 13.16
N ASP A 8 4.37 3.12 13.95
CA ASP A 8 4.68 3.61 15.29
C ASP A 8 5.96 4.44 15.21
N LYS A 9 5.77 5.76 15.26
CA LYS A 9 6.86 6.73 15.11
C LYS A 9 7.75 6.78 16.33
N ASP A 10 7.17 6.57 17.51
CA ASP A 10 7.90 6.66 18.77
C ASP A 10 8.91 5.52 18.91
N ASN A 11 8.64 4.39 18.23
CA ASN A 11 9.48 3.19 18.25
C ASN A 11 10.19 2.87 16.92
N ASP A 12 10.13 3.76 15.93
CA ASP A 12 10.66 3.54 14.57
C ASP A 12 10.24 2.17 13.99
N GLN A 13 8.94 1.87 14.07
CA GLN A 13 8.39 0.57 13.71
C GLN A 13 7.27 0.69 12.66
N LEU A 14 7.26 -0.25 11.73
CA LEU A 14 6.24 -0.36 10.69
C LEU A 14 5.60 -1.75 10.72
N TYR A 15 4.29 -1.80 10.66
CA TYR A 15 3.53 -3.03 10.52
C TYR A 15 2.72 -3.02 9.22
N ILE A 16 2.82 -4.09 8.42
CA ILE A 16 2.05 -4.29 7.19
C ILE A 16 1.11 -5.49 7.41
N LEU A 17 -0.19 -5.27 7.43
CA LEU A 17 -1.23 -6.29 7.59
C LEU A 17 -1.83 -6.67 6.24
N PHE A 18 -2.00 -7.97 5.97
CA PHE A 18 -2.56 -8.53 4.72
C PHE A 18 -3.96 -9.16 4.90
N ARG A 19 -4.94 -8.44 5.47
CA ARG A 19 -6.31 -8.94 5.69
C ARG A 19 -7.38 -7.86 5.54
N GLU A 20 -8.62 -8.29 5.29
CA GLU A 20 -9.78 -7.41 5.09
C GLU A 20 -10.31 -6.76 6.38
N ASN A 21 -9.95 -7.29 7.56
CA ASN A 21 -10.42 -6.79 8.86
C ASN A 21 -9.26 -6.18 9.67
N LYS A 22 -9.50 -5.02 10.29
CA LYS A 22 -8.48 -4.19 10.97
C LYS A 22 -8.15 -4.62 12.40
N GLU A 23 -8.83 -5.64 12.94
CA GLU A 23 -8.58 -6.12 14.29
C GLU A 23 -7.27 -6.92 14.34
N LEU A 24 -6.19 -6.27 14.80
CA LEU A 24 -4.85 -6.86 14.89
C LEU A 24 -4.74 -7.98 15.93
N ALA A 25 -5.61 -7.99 16.94
CA ALA A 25 -5.51 -8.89 18.08
C ALA A 25 -5.79 -10.35 17.67
N GLY A 26 -4.80 -11.23 17.87
CA GLY A 26 -4.95 -12.67 17.69
C GLY A 26 -4.86 -13.19 16.25
N ILE A 27 -4.41 -12.36 15.30
CA ILE A 27 -4.24 -12.79 13.90
C ILE A 27 -2.95 -13.60 13.72
N ALA A 28 -1.85 -13.18 14.33
CA ALA A 28 -0.58 -13.89 14.27
C ALA A 28 -0.58 -15.07 15.26
N ALA A 29 -0.39 -16.28 14.75
CA ALA A 29 -0.14 -17.46 15.57
C ALA A 29 1.36 -17.60 15.88
N GLU A 30 2.22 -17.14 14.97
CA GLU A 30 3.67 -17.20 15.10
C GLU A 30 4.32 -16.02 14.38
N THR A 31 5.39 -15.46 14.95
CA THR A 31 6.23 -14.44 14.33
C THR A 31 7.61 -15.02 14.02
N LYS A 32 8.04 -14.95 12.76
CA LYS A 32 9.31 -15.51 12.27
C LYS A 32 10.25 -14.40 11.87
N LYS A 33 11.46 -14.38 12.43
CA LYS A 33 12.53 -13.50 11.94
C LYS A 33 12.97 -13.95 10.55
N LEU A 34 12.83 -13.08 9.55
CA LEU A 34 13.30 -13.31 8.18
C LEU A 34 14.71 -12.76 7.97
N ALA A 35 14.95 -11.55 8.45
CA ALA A 35 16.25 -10.86 8.40
C ALA A 35 16.40 -9.95 9.62
N ASP A 36 17.54 -9.26 9.73
CA ASP A 36 17.69 -8.24 10.75
C ASP A 36 16.61 -7.18 10.59
N ASN A 37 15.92 -6.92 11.70
CA ASN A 37 14.80 -5.99 11.80
C ASN A 37 13.57 -6.32 10.93
N LEU A 38 13.47 -7.51 10.35
CA LEU A 38 12.35 -7.92 9.49
C LEU A 38 11.74 -9.24 9.97
N TYR A 39 10.46 -9.18 10.31
CA TYR A 39 9.71 -10.30 10.88
C TYR A 39 8.43 -10.55 10.08
N LEU A 40 8.04 -11.82 10.00
CA LEU A 40 6.86 -12.29 9.31
C LEU A 40 5.87 -12.87 10.32
N ASP A 41 4.67 -12.33 10.36
CA ASP A 41 3.58 -12.92 11.12
C ASP A 41 2.84 -13.92 10.25
N VAL A 42 2.66 -15.14 10.76
CA VAL A 42 1.89 -16.19 10.11
C VAL A 42 0.71 -16.62 10.98
N ASP A 43 -0.40 -16.99 10.34
CA ASP A 43 -1.55 -17.57 11.03
C ASP A 43 -1.33 -19.06 11.38
N SER A 44 -2.30 -19.67 12.04
CA SER A 44 -2.23 -21.08 12.46
C SER A 44 -2.15 -22.08 11.30
N GLU A 45 -2.47 -21.66 10.07
CA GLU A 45 -2.31 -22.45 8.85
C GLU A 45 -0.95 -22.18 8.17
N GLY A 46 -0.09 -21.36 8.77
CA GLY A 46 1.22 -20.99 8.24
C GLY A 46 1.17 -19.95 7.11
N ARG A 47 0.04 -19.26 6.91
CA ARG A 47 -0.10 -18.25 5.87
C ARG A 47 0.39 -16.90 6.39
N LEU A 48 1.10 -16.15 5.55
CA LEU A 48 1.54 -14.79 5.86
C LEU A 48 0.33 -13.88 6.09
N VAL A 49 0.28 -13.25 7.25
CA VAL A 49 -0.77 -12.30 7.65
C VAL A 49 -0.23 -10.92 7.96
N GLY A 50 1.04 -10.80 8.33
CA GLY A 50 1.68 -9.52 8.56
C GLY A 50 3.18 -9.51 8.32
N ILE A 51 3.73 -8.32 8.12
CA ILE A 51 5.17 -8.05 8.15
C ILE A 51 5.42 -6.96 9.19
N GLU A 52 6.34 -7.21 10.08
CA GLU A 52 6.80 -6.26 11.08
C GLU A 52 8.24 -5.84 10.74
N ILE A 53 8.47 -4.54 10.68
CA ILE A 53 9.76 -3.94 10.37
C ILE A 53 10.17 -3.07 11.54
N TRP A 54 11.27 -3.45 12.18
CA TRP A 54 11.91 -2.68 13.23
C TRP A 54 12.94 -1.73 12.61
N GLN A 55 13.27 -0.65 13.30
CA GLN A 55 14.16 0.40 12.75
C GLN A 55 13.75 0.75 11.30
N ALA A 56 12.45 0.91 11.06
CA ALA A 56 11.91 0.83 9.72
C ALA A 56 12.48 1.93 8.83
N SER A 57 12.79 3.09 9.41
CA SER A 57 13.45 4.17 8.68
C SER A 57 14.79 3.75 8.07
N LYS A 58 15.61 3.03 8.84
CA LYS A 58 16.89 2.46 8.41
C LYS A 58 16.69 1.32 7.42
N THR A 59 15.77 0.41 7.71
CA THR A 59 15.52 -0.78 6.88
C THR A 59 14.99 -0.42 5.49
N LEU A 60 14.19 0.65 5.40
CA LEU A 60 13.56 1.12 4.17
C LEU A 60 14.32 2.27 3.48
N GLY A 61 15.26 2.91 4.18
CA GLY A 61 16.00 4.07 3.67
C GLY A 61 15.12 5.30 3.45
N ALA A 62 14.01 5.41 4.19
CA ALA A 62 13.01 6.47 4.08
C ALA A 62 12.47 6.81 5.47
N SER A 63 12.01 8.04 5.69
CA SER A 63 11.41 8.41 6.98
C SER A 63 10.06 7.71 7.15
N ILE A 64 9.73 7.29 8.37
CA ILE A 64 8.43 6.64 8.68
C ILE A 64 7.27 7.62 8.44
N GLU A 65 7.50 8.92 8.61
CA GLU A 65 6.51 9.96 8.33
C GLU A 65 6.05 9.97 6.86
N ASP A 66 6.92 9.53 5.95
CA ASP A 66 6.61 9.39 4.52
C ASP A 66 5.89 8.07 4.19
N ILE A 67 5.79 7.14 5.16
CA ILE A 67 5.26 5.78 4.97
C ILE A 67 3.88 5.65 5.63
N GLY A 68 2.82 5.74 4.82
CA GLY A 68 1.45 5.39 5.25
C GLY A 68 0.69 4.65 4.13
N LEU A 69 -0.09 3.60 4.42
CA LEU A 69 -0.83 2.88 3.36
C LEU A 69 -2.05 3.62 2.84
N ASP A 70 -2.55 4.60 3.58
CA ASP A 70 -3.51 5.58 3.04
C ASP A 70 -2.93 6.26 1.80
N SER A 71 -1.59 6.23 1.63
CA SER A 71 -0.91 6.75 0.46
C SER A 71 -0.70 5.74 -0.67
N LEU A 72 -1.08 4.46 -0.59
CA LEU A 72 -0.98 3.52 -1.73
C LEU A 72 -2.31 2.88 -2.09
N VAL A 73 -2.58 2.78 -3.40
CA VAL A 73 -3.83 2.25 -3.93
C VAL A 73 -3.58 1.30 -5.09
N GLY A 74 -4.35 0.21 -5.11
CA GLY A 74 -4.42 -0.70 -6.24
C GLY A 74 -5.40 -0.21 -7.31
N VAL A 75 -5.54 -0.99 -8.39
CA VAL A 75 -6.46 -0.68 -9.50
C VAL A 75 -7.91 -0.49 -9.04
N ALA A 76 -8.34 -1.21 -8.01
CA ALA A 76 -9.71 -1.16 -7.51
C ALA A 76 -10.01 0.17 -6.82
N GLU A 77 -9.14 0.54 -5.90
CA GLU A 77 -9.22 1.76 -5.11
C GLU A 77 -9.01 2.97 -6.02
N ALA A 78 -8.05 2.90 -6.95
CA ALA A 78 -7.82 3.94 -7.94
C ALA A 78 -9.03 4.13 -8.86
N ALA A 79 -9.64 3.07 -9.40
CA ALA A 79 -10.86 3.20 -10.21
C ALA A 79 -12.00 3.89 -9.44
N LYS A 80 -12.16 3.57 -8.15
CA LYS A 80 -13.13 4.22 -7.26
C LYS A 80 -12.82 5.71 -7.07
N LEU A 81 -11.55 6.09 -6.88
CA LEU A 81 -11.11 7.49 -6.79
C LEU A 81 -11.48 8.29 -8.04
N PHE A 82 -11.38 7.68 -9.23
CA PHE A 82 -11.73 8.30 -10.51
C PHE A 82 -13.23 8.20 -10.85
N GLY A 83 -14.03 7.53 -10.02
CA GLY A 83 -15.47 7.36 -10.24
C GLY A 83 -15.82 6.44 -11.42
N VAL A 84 -14.92 5.50 -11.77
CA VAL A 84 -15.07 4.60 -12.93
C VAL A 84 -14.96 3.12 -12.54
N LYS A 85 -15.36 2.23 -13.46
CA LYS A 85 -15.14 0.78 -13.29
C LYS A 85 -13.67 0.43 -13.58
N LYS A 86 -13.15 -0.63 -12.94
CA LYS A 86 -11.74 -1.07 -13.09
C LYS A 86 -11.25 -1.18 -14.55
N PRO A 87 -12.00 -1.80 -15.49
CA PRO A 87 -11.54 -1.91 -16.88
C PRO A 87 -11.38 -0.54 -17.56
N ASN A 88 -12.30 0.39 -17.28
CA ASN A 88 -12.24 1.75 -17.82
C ASN A 88 -11.05 2.51 -17.23
N PHE A 89 -10.77 2.34 -15.94
CA PHE A 89 -9.59 2.97 -15.33
C PHE A 89 -8.29 2.59 -16.04
N ILE A 90 -8.09 1.29 -16.30
CA ILE A 90 -6.90 0.80 -17.01
C ILE A 90 -6.83 1.35 -18.44
N ARG A 91 -7.95 1.30 -19.17
CA ARG A 91 -8.01 1.73 -20.57
C ARG A 91 -7.83 3.24 -20.74
N ASP A 92 -8.50 4.03 -19.89
CA ASP A 92 -8.68 5.47 -20.10
C ASP A 92 -7.60 6.33 -19.44
N TYR A 93 -6.84 5.77 -18.49
CA TYR A 93 -5.85 6.53 -17.71
C TYR A 93 -4.45 5.92 -17.76
N VAL A 94 -4.30 4.65 -17.43
CA VAL A 94 -2.98 4.02 -17.19
C VAL A 94 -2.05 4.06 -18.42
N GLY A 95 -2.60 4.16 -19.63
CA GLY A 95 -1.83 4.25 -20.87
C GLY A 95 -1.39 5.66 -21.27
N LYS A 96 -1.81 6.72 -20.57
CA LYS A 96 -1.44 8.10 -20.92
C LYS A 96 0.00 8.40 -20.45
N GLU A 97 0.74 9.14 -21.27
CA GLU A 97 2.15 9.48 -20.96
C GLU A 97 2.30 10.33 -19.70
N ASP A 98 1.31 11.16 -19.39
CA ASP A 98 1.29 12.04 -18.22
C ASP A 98 0.72 11.38 -16.96
N PHE A 99 0.24 10.13 -17.07
CA PHE A 99 -0.34 9.42 -15.94
C PHE A 99 0.73 8.94 -14.97
N PRO A 100 0.49 9.00 -13.64
CA PRO A 100 1.46 8.55 -12.65
C PRO A 100 1.92 7.11 -12.88
N LYS A 101 3.25 6.90 -12.81
CA LYS A 101 3.83 5.57 -12.91
C LYS A 101 3.51 4.78 -11.63
N PRO A 102 3.20 3.48 -11.73
CA PRO A 102 2.99 2.67 -10.56
C PRO A 102 4.31 2.52 -9.78
N VAL A 103 4.23 2.54 -8.46
CA VAL A 103 5.38 2.28 -7.58
C VAL A 103 5.74 0.80 -7.52
N ALA A 104 4.77 -0.08 -7.84
CA ALA A 104 4.99 -1.52 -7.95
C ALA A 104 4.02 -2.19 -8.93
N ALA A 105 4.46 -3.31 -9.51
CA ALA A 105 3.63 -4.21 -10.29
C ALA A 105 3.68 -5.61 -9.66
N LEU A 106 2.54 -6.07 -9.14
CA LEU A 106 2.35 -7.39 -8.56
C LEU A 106 1.51 -8.27 -9.50
N ALA A 107 1.48 -9.58 -9.25
CA ALA A 107 0.61 -10.51 -9.99
C ALA A 107 -0.89 -10.12 -9.89
N SER A 108 -1.29 -9.52 -8.77
CA SER A 108 -2.66 -9.01 -8.53
C SER A 108 -2.96 -7.68 -9.23
N GLY A 109 -1.94 -6.96 -9.72
CA GLY A 109 -2.09 -5.68 -10.40
C GLY A 109 -1.03 -4.66 -10.02
N ARG A 110 -1.23 -3.44 -10.51
CA ARG A 110 -0.35 -2.29 -10.27
C ARG A 110 -0.77 -1.54 -9.00
N ILE A 111 0.22 -0.94 -8.34
CA ILE A 111 0.07 -0.13 -7.14
C ILE A 111 0.62 1.27 -7.42
N TRP A 112 -0.14 2.29 -7.04
CA TRP A 112 0.25 3.70 -7.15
C TRP A 112 0.27 4.37 -5.79
N ARG A 113 0.92 5.53 -5.72
CA ARG A 113 0.68 6.47 -4.63
C ARG A 113 -0.67 7.17 -4.83
N LEU A 114 -1.50 7.19 -3.80
CA LEU A 114 -2.78 7.91 -3.78
C LEU A 114 -2.57 9.39 -4.11
N LYS A 115 -1.58 10.02 -3.46
CA LYS A 115 -1.25 11.44 -3.66
C LYS A 115 -1.00 11.78 -5.12
N ASP A 116 -0.17 10.99 -5.81
CA ASP A 116 0.15 11.21 -7.23
C ASP A 116 -1.12 11.13 -8.11
N LEU A 117 -2.05 10.22 -7.78
CA LEU A 117 -3.33 10.09 -8.49
C LEU A 117 -4.29 11.26 -8.20
N GLU A 118 -4.33 11.74 -6.96
CA GLU A 118 -5.12 12.90 -6.56
C GLU A 118 -4.61 14.17 -7.24
N GLU A 119 -3.28 14.37 -7.27
CA GLU A 119 -2.63 15.47 -7.97
C GLU A 119 -2.92 15.42 -9.47
N TYR A 120 -2.78 14.25 -10.11
CA TYR A 120 -3.14 14.07 -11.52
C TYR A 120 -4.59 14.47 -11.78
N LYS A 121 -5.55 13.96 -10.99
CA LYS A 121 -6.97 14.26 -11.15
C LYS A 121 -7.27 15.76 -10.98
N ALA A 122 -6.63 16.42 -10.03
CA ALA A 122 -6.77 17.86 -9.80
C ALA A 122 -6.22 18.68 -10.99
N HIS A 123 -5.09 18.26 -11.58
CA HIS A 123 -4.51 18.90 -12.76
C HIS A 123 -5.38 18.71 -14.01
N SER A 124 -5.88 17.49 -14.29
CA SER A 124 -6.74 17.24 -15.45
C SER A 124 -8.08 17.99 -15.36
N ALA A 125 -8.62 18.20 -14.16
CA ALA A 125 -9.85 18.95 -13.96
C ALA A 125 -9.69 20.45 -14.27
N LYS A 126 -8.54 21.04 -13.95
CA LYS A 126 -8.23 22.46 -14.24
C LYS A 126 -7.99 22.74 -15.72
N GLN A 127 -7.61 21.74 -16.52
CA GLN A 127 -7.42 21.88 -17.97
C GLN A 127 -8.71 21.73 -18.77
N SER A 128 -9.78 21.23 -18.14
CA SER A 128 -11.09 20.97 -18.77
C SER A 128 -12.15 22.02 -18.42
N ALA A 129 -11.79 23.07 -17.66
CA ALA A 129 -12.64 24.17 -17.21
C ALA A 129 -12.16 25.49 -17.84
#